data_AF-A0A0F8XVL7-F1
#
_entry.id   AF-A0A0F8XVL7-F1
#
_cell.length_a   1.000
_cell.length_b   1.000
_cell.length_c   1.000
_cell.angle_alpha   90.00
_cell.angle_beta   90.00
_cell.angle_gamma   90.00
#
_symmetry.space_group_name_H-M   'P 1'
#
loop_
_entity.id
_entity.type
_entity.pdbx_description
1 polymer ?
#
loop_
_entity_poly.entity_id
_entity_poly.type
_entity_poly.pdbx_seq_one_letter_code
_entity_poly.pdbx_strand_id
1 'polypeptide(L)'
;LMDWITERFTAEKCAARGLGTGITLYGEGFGAGIQKGGGNYGDEKTFILFDAFYKNIWMPQATVQSLAEAFDIESAPVLNHHTLTSAIALVRNGFDSAFGSFDAEGVVVRPTTELVNQYGERVIAKIKTKDFA
;
A
#
# COMPACT_ATOMS: atom_id res chain seq x y z
N LEU A 1 -7.41 -0.11 15.98
CA LEU A 1 -7.27 -0.34 14.53
C LEU A 1 -8.50 -1.07 14.03
N MET A 2 -8.81 -2.28 14.54
CA MET A 2 -10.01 -2.99 14.09
C MET A 2 -11.29 -2.16 14.25
N ASP A 3 -11.52 -1.54 15.41
CA ASP A 3 -12.70 -0.68 15.61
C ASP A 3 -12.73 0.49 14.61
N TRP A 4 -11.60 1.17 14.43
CA TRP A 4 -11.43 2.25 13.46
C TRP A 4 -11.75 1.81 12.02
N ILE A 5 -11.33 0.60 11.63
CA ILE A 5 -11.61 0.00 10.31
C ILE A 5 -13.11 -0.30 10.21
N THR A 6 -13.70 -0.95 11.20
CA THR A 6 -15.13 -1.32 11.20
C THR A 6 -16.05 -0.11 11.15
N GLU A 7 -15.67 1.00 11.79
CA GLU A 7 -16.43 2.26 11.75
C GLU A 7 -16.35 2.98 10.41
N ARG A 8 -15.22 2.87 9.68
CA ARG A 8 -14.99 3.58 8.41
C ARG A 8 -15.43 2.80 7.18
N PHE A 9 -15.26 1.49 7.18
CA PHE A 9 -15.58 0.61 6.04
C PHE A 9 -16.91 -0.13 6.24
N THR A 10 -17.96 0.58 6.66
CA THR A 10 -19.31 -0.01 6.73
C THR A 10 -19.87 -0.24 5.33
N ALA A 11 -20.75 -1.23 5.17
CA ALA A 11 -21.38 -1.53 3.88
C ALA A 11 -22.07 -0.29 3.27
N GLU A 12 -22.73 0.52 4.10
CA GLU A 12 -23.38 1.77 3.69
C GLU A 12 -22.37 2.81 3.19
N LYS A 13 -21.28 3.04 3.93
CA LYS A 13 -20.22 4.00 3.54
C LYS A 13 -19.50 3.56 2.26
N CYS A 14 -19.29 2.26 2.08
CA CYS A 14 -18.72 1.69 0.86
C CYS A 14 -19.69 1.87 -0.33
N ALA A 15 -20.97 1.55 -0.16
CA ALA A 15 -21.99 1.72 -1.20
C ALA A 15 -22.13 3.19 -1.63
N ALA A 16 -22.11 4.12 -0.67
CA ALA A 16 -22.16 5.56 -0.93
C ALA A 16 -20.95 6.07 -1.75
N ARG A 17 -19.83 5.33 -1.76
CA ARG A 17 -18.61 5.61 -2.53
C ARG A 17 -18.53 4.83 -3.83
N GLY A 18 -19.64 4.21 -4.26
CA GLY A 18 -19.71 3.44 -5.49
C GLY A 18 -19.06 2.06 -5.42
N LEU A 19 -18.67 1.60 -4.23
CA LEU A 19 -18.18 0.23 -4.06
C LEU A 19 -19.34 -0.75 -3.95
N GLY A 20 -19.45 -1.61 -4.96
CA GLY A 20 -20.32 -2.77 -4.93
C GLY A 20 -19.74 -3.92 -4.10
N THR A 21 -20.47 -5.02 -4.06
CA THR A 21 -20.00 -6.27 -3.44
C THR A 21 -18.83 -6.86 -4.24
N GLY A 22 -17.91 -7.52 -3.55
CA GLY A 22 -16.81 -8.28 -4.17
C GLY A 22 -15.53 -7.49 -4.45
N ILE A 23 -15.38 -6.27 -3.93
CA ILE A 23 -14.07 -5.62 -3.82
C ILE A 23 -13.40 -6.01 -2.49
N THR A 24 -12.09 -6.22 -2.52
CA THR A 24 -11.25 -6.36 -1.32
C THR A 24 -10.21 -5.25 -1.34
N LEU A 25 -10.11 -4.50 -0.25
CA LEU A 25 -9.11 -3.44 -0.04
C LEU A 25 -7.97 -4.00 0.81
N TYR A 26 -6.74 -3.76 0.39
CA TYR A 26 -5.53 -4.19 1.10
C TYR A 26 -4.75 -2.97 1.53
N GLY A 27 -4.37 -2.95 2.80
CA GLY A 27 -3.63 -1.86 3.38
C GLY A 27 -2.89 -2.28 4.63
N GLU A 28 -2.13 -1.34 5.17
CA GLU A 28 -1.35 -1.51 6.38
C GLU A 28 -1.85 -0.55 7.45
N GLY A 29 -2.19 -1.10 8.61
CA GLY A 29 -2.48 -0.29 9.79
C GLY A 29 -1.17 0.13 10.45
N PHE A 30 -1.04 1.41 10.76
CA PHE A 30 0.15 1.97 11.41
C PHE A 30 -0.23 3.02 12.45
N GLY A 31 0.74 3.39 13.30
CA GLY A 31 0.55 4.26 14.46
C GLY A 31 0.90 3.58 15.78
N ALA A 32 0.86 4.38 16.87
CA ALA A 32 1.26 3.96 18.20
C ALA A 32 0.53 2.67 18.66
N GLY A 33 1.32 1.67 19.06
CA GLY A 33 0.83 0.40 19.60
C GLY A 33 0.44 -0.67 18.57
N ILE A 34 0.73 -0.50 17.28
CA ILE A 34 0.50 -1.54 16.26
C ILE A 34 1.77 -2.37 16.01
N GLN A 35 2.91 -1.73 15.78
CA GLN A 35 4.21 -2.39 15.63
C GLN A 35 5.31 -1.64 16.40
N LYS A 36 6.45 -2.31 16.64
CA LYS A 36 7.64 -1.69 17.26
C LYS A 36 8.17 -0.59 16.34
N GLY A 37 8.24 0.65 16.83
CA GLY A 37 8.59 1.83 16.02
C GLY A 37 7.38 2.55 15.40
N GLY A 38 6.15 2.05 15.60
CA GLY A 38 4.92 2.66 15.07
C GLY A 38 4.64 4.08 15.56
N GLY A 39 5.24 4.50 16.69
CA GLY A 39 5.15 5.89 17.18
C GLY A 39 5.88 6.91 16.30
N ASN A 40 6.80 6.48 15.43
CA ASN A 40 7.45 7.36 14.46
C ASN A 40 6.49 7.85 13.36
N TYR A 41 5.31 7.23 13.24
CA TYR A 41 4.31 7.54 12.23
C TYR A 41 3.09 8.29 12.79
N GLY A 42 3.14 8.73 14.06
CA GLY A 42 2.08 9.48 14.74
C GLY A 42 1.40 8.73 15.90
N ASP A 43 0.70 9.49 16.73
CA ASP A 43 0.00 8.99 17.93
C ASP A 43 -1.34 8.30 17.59
N GLU A 44 -1.95 8.64 16.44
CA GLU A 44 -3.23 8.09 16.02
C GLU A 44 -3.06 6.80 15.21
N LYS A 45 -3.96 5.83 15.44
CA LYS A 45 -4.03 4.61 14.63
C LYS A 45 -4.70 4.95 13.30
N THR A 46 -3.99 4.72 12.21
CA THR A 46 -4.43 5.02 10.85
C THR A 46 -4.16 3.82 9.92
N PHE A 47 -4.55 3.94 8.65
CA PHE A 47 -4.53 2.88 7.65
C PHE A 47 -4.10 3.46 6.30
N ILE A 48 -3.05 2.89 5.71
CA ILE A 48 -2.61 3.20 4.35
C ILE A 48 -3.16 2.14 3.41
N LEU A 49 -3.87 2.56 2.37
CA LEU A 49 -4.32 1.69 1.30
C LEU A 49 -3.20 1.49 0.26
N PHE A 50 -2.86 0.25 -0.08
CA PHE A 50 -1.85 -0.02 -1.11
C PHE A 50 -2.34 -0.91 -2.26
N ASP A 51 -3.47 -1.60 -2.09
CA ASP A 51 -4.06 -2.44 -3.15
C ASP A 51 -5.57 -2.54 -3.08
N ALA A 52 -6.15 -2.89 -4.23
CA ALA A 52 -7.54 -3.31 -4.32
C ALA A 52 -7.70 -4.44 -5.33
N PHE A 53 -8.60 -5.37 -5.03
CA PHE A 53 -8.90 -6.53 -5.87
C PHE A 53 -10.40 -6.62 -6.11
N TYR A 54 -10.80 -6.68 -7.38
CA TYR A 54 -12.20 -6.74 -7.76
C TYR A 54 -12.39 -7.67 -8.96
N LYS A 55 -13.34 -8.61 -8.86
CA LYS A 55 -13.68 -9.56 -9.94
C LYS A 55 -12.45 -10.23 -10.59
N ASN A 56 -11.51 -10.72 -9.77
CA ASN A 56 -10.27 -11.38 -10.19
C ASN A 56 -9.22 -10.46 -10.86
N ILE A 57 -9.34 -9.16 -10.69
CA ILE A 57 -8.44 -8.17 -11.28
C ILE A 57 -7.85 -7.31 -10.16
N TRP A 58 -6.52 -7.14 -10.18
CA TRP A 58 -5.84 -6.14 -9.36
C TRP A 58 -6.10 -4.75 -9.95
N MET A 59 -6.52 -3.81 -9.11
CA MET A 59 -6.87 -2.47 -9.57
C MET A 59 -5.61 -1.64 -9.85
N PRO A 60 -5.61 -0.83 -10.93
CA PRO A 60 -4.50 0.07 -11.21
C PRO A 60 -4.22 1.03 -10.05
N GLN A 61 -2.97 1.49 -9.92
CA GLN A 61 -2.56 2.45 -8.89
C GLN A 61 -3.47 3.67 -8.80
N ALA A 62 -3.88 4.23 -9.94
CA ALA A 62 -4.77 5.39 -9.98
C ALA A 62 -6.14 5.09 -9.33
N THR A 63 -6.69 3.90 -9.55
CA THR A 63 -7.93 3.46 -8.90
C THR A 63 -7.74 3.29 -7.40
N VAL A 64 -6.60 2.74 -6.96
CA VAL A 64 -6.28 2.62 -5.53
C VAL A 64 -6.20 4.01 -4.88
N GLN A 65 -5.58 4.99 -5.54
CA GLN A 65 -5.50 6.37 -5.05
C GLN A 65 -6.89 7.03 -4.97
N SER A 66 -7.72 6.91 -6.00
CA SER A 66 -9.10 7.43 -5.97
C SER A 66 -9.95 6.76 -4.89
N LEU A 67 -9.73 5.48 -4.60
CA LEU A 67 -10.39 4.79 -3.49
C LEU A 67 -9.93 5.34 -2.14
N ALA A 68 -8.63 5.55 -1.95
CA ALA A 68 -8.09 6.14 -0.73
C ALA A 68 -8.69 7.55 -0.47
N GLU A 69 -8.71 8.39 -1.51
CA GLU A 69 -9.35 9.72 -1.48
C GLU A 69 -10.84 9.63 -1.12
N ALA A 70 -11.58 8.71 -1.74
CA ALA A 70 -13.00 8.53 -1.44
C ALA A 70 -13.23 8.20 0.04
N PHE A 71 -12.35 7.42 0.66
CA PHE A 71 -12.43 7.02 2.06
C PHE A 71 -11.81 8.00 3.06
N ASP A 72 -11.23 9.10 2.59
CA ASP A 72 -10.49 10.05 3.43
C ASP A 72 -9.37 9.35 4.22
N ILE A 73 -8.60 8.52 3.51
CA ILE A 73 -7.43 7.80 4.01
C ILE A 73 -6.24 8.00 3.07
N GLU A 74 -5.04 7.75 3.56
CA GLU A 74 -3.84 7.80 2.72
C GLU A 74 -3.67 6.54 1.86
N SER A 75 -2.99 6.70 0.73
CA SER A 75 -2.50 5.59 -0.07
C SER A 75 -0.99 5.46 0.05
N ALA A 76 -0.45 4.27 -0.20
CA ALA A 76 0.99 4.08 -0.15
C ALA A 76 1.68 4.97 -1.20
N PRO A 77 2.72 5.71 -0.82
CA PRO A 77 3.36 6.68 -1.69
C PRO A 77 4.04 5.98 -2.87
N VAL A 78 3.88 6.57 -4.06
CA VAL A 78 4.57 6.12 -5.26
C VAL A 78 5.87 6.90 -5.37
N LEU A 79 7.00 6.23 -5.12
CA LEU A 79 8.31 6.89 -5.10
C LEU A 79 8.72 7.46 -6.46
N ASN A 80 8.50 6.72 -7.55
CA ASN A 80 8.61 7.10 -8.97
C ASN A 80 8.53 5.85 -9.87
N HIS A 81 8.51 6.05 -11.18
CA HIS A 81 8.72 4.96 -12.13
C HIS A 81 10.20 4.61 -12.27
N HIS A 82 10.51 3.34 -12.05
CA HIS A 82 11.86 2.80 -12.14
C HIS A 82 11.88 1.56 -13.01
N THR A 83 13.02 1.30 -13.64
CA THR A 83 13.34 -0.08 -14.04
C THR A 83 13.60 -0.92 -12.79
N LEU A 84 13.36 -2.23 -12.86
CA LEU A 84 13.62 -3.13 -11.72
C LEU A 84 15.06 -2.97 -11.20
N THR A 85 16.03 -2.91 -12.11
CA THR A 85 17.46 -2.73 -11.76
C THR A 85 17.73 -1.40 -11.05
N SER A 86 17.12 -0.30 -11.51
CA SER A 86 17.27 0.99 -10.83
C SER A 86 16.61 1.02 -9.45
N ALA A 87 15.48 0.34 -9.27
CA ALA A 87 14.84 0.21 -7.96
C ALA A 87 15.71 -0.61 -6.99
N ILE A 88 16.35 -1.68 -7.48
CA ILE A 88 17.32 -2.47 -6.70
C ILE A 88 18.50 -1.60 -6.25
N ALA A 89 19.06 -0.79 -7.15
CA ALA A 89 20.16 0.11 -6.82
C ALA A 89 19.76 1.17 -5.79
N LEU A 90 18.56 1.75 -5.90
CA LEU A 90 18.02 2.71 -4.94
C LEU A 90 17.96 2.09 -3.53
N VAL A 91 17.33 0.92 -3.38
CA VAL A 91 17.19 0.27 -2.07
C VAL A 91 18.54 -0.15 -1.49
N ARG A 92 19.44 -0.67 -2.33
CA ARG A 92 20.78 -1.07 -1.90
C ARG A 92 21.59 0.09 -1.32
N ASN A 93 21.44 1.28 -1.88
CA ASN A 93 22.16 2.47 -1.41
C ASN A 93 21.53 3.11 -0.17
N GLY A 94 20.35 2.64 0.27
CA GLY A 94 19.56 3.28 1.30
C GLY A 94 18.81 4.51 0.76
N PHE A 95 17.62 4.75 1.32
CA PHE A 95 16.83 5.94 1.04
C PHE A 95 15.90 6.23 2.22
N ASP A 96 15.53 7.49 2.39
CA ASP A 96 14.62 7.93 3.44
C ASP A 96 13.18 7.47 3.17
N SER A 97 12.49 7.12 4.25
CA SER A 97 11.07 6.80 4.24
C SER A 97 10.25 8.01 3.78
N ALA A 98 9.21 7.76 2.99
CA ALA A 98 8.24 8.78 2.64
C ALA A 98 7.46 9.33 3.86
N PHE A 99 7.51 8.63 5.00
CA PHE A 99 6.80 8.99 6.23
C PHE A 99 7.69 9.70 7.26
N GLY A 100 8.95 10.00 6.94
CA GLY A 100 9.82 10.78 7.83
C GLY A 100 11.32 10.53 7.59
N SER A 101 12.16 11.22 8.37
CA SER A 101 13.62 11.15 8.27
C SER A 101 14.21 9.90 8.94
N PHE A 102 13.88 8.73 8.41
CA PHE A 102 14.44 7.44 8.84
C PHE A 102 14.56 6.50 7.63
N ASP A 103 15.47 5.52 7.71
CA ASP A 103 15.70 4.57 6.62
C ASP A 103 14.44 3.77 6.29
N ALA A 104 14.09 3.71 5.01
CA ALA A 104 12.99 2.90 4.54
C ALA A 104 13.30 1.39 4.65
N GLU A 105 12.30 0.58 5.00
CA GLU A 105 12.43 -0.89 5.03
C GLU A 105 12.77 -1.45 3.63
N GLY A 106 12.23 -0.82 2.60
CA GLY A 106 12.34 -1.24 1.21
C GLY A 106 11.21 -0.70 0.37
N VAL A 107 11.04 -1.30 -0.81
CA VAL A 107 9.96 -0.95 -1.76
C VAL A 107 9.22 -2.20 -2.22
N VAL A 108 7.94 -2.02 -2.54
CA VAL A 108 7.18 -2.97 -3.35
C VAL A 108 7.19 -2.45 -4.77
N VAL A 109 7.61 -3.29 -5.73
CA VAL A 109 7.64 -2.95 -7.15
C VAL A 109 6.66 -3.82 -7.92
N ARG A 110 5.92 -3.18 -8.82
CA ARG A 110 4.99 -3.83 -9.75
C ARG A 110 5.06 -3.11 -11.10
N PRO A 111 4.74 -3.78 -12.22
CA PRO A 111 4.64 -3.11 -13.51
C PRO A 111 3.53 -2.04 -13.49
N THR A 112 3.63 -1.03 -14.35
CA THR A 112 2.63 0.06 -14.45
C THR A 112 1.24 -0.43 -14.85
N THR A 113 1.19 -1.57 -15.51
CA THR A 113 -0.03 -2.31 -15.82
C THR A 113 -0.01 -3.61 -15.03
N GLU A 114 -1.13 -3.99 -14.42
CA GLU A 114 -1.21 -5.24 -13.66
C GLU A 114 -1.03 -6.45 -14.58
N LEU A 115 -0.04 -7.29 -14.26
CA LEU A 115 0.29 -8.50 -15.01
C LEU A 115 0.17 -9.73 -14.12
N VAL A 116 -0.26 -10.83 -14.74
CA VAL A 116 -0.23 -12.18 -14.14
C VAL A 116 0.60 -13.11 -15.02
N ASN A 117 1.26 -14.10 -14.41
CA ASN A 117 1.94 -15.15 -15.15
C ASN A 117 0.95 -16.22 -15.64
N GLN A 118 1.45 -17.24 -16.35
CA GLN A 118 0.63 -18.35 -16.88
C GLN A 118 -0.09 -19.17 -15.80
N TYR A 119 0.33 -19.06 -14.53
CA TYR A 119 -0.28 -19.73 -13.39
C TYR A 119 -1.30 -18.84 -12.66
N GLY A 120 -1.54 -17.61 -13.14
CA GLY A 120 -2.43 -16.64 -12.52
C GLY A 120 -1.81 -15.88 -11.35
N GLU A 121 -0.50 -16.03 -11.12
CA GLU A 121 0.20 -15.33 -10.05
C GLU A 121 0.55 -13.91 -10.48
N ARG A 122 0.35 -12.93 -9.60
CA ARG A 122 0.64 -11.54 -9.88
C ARG A 122 2.14 -11.31 -10.04
N VAL A 123 2.52 -10.53 -11.05
CA VAL A 123 3.90 -10.05 -11.21
C VAL A 123 4.13 -8.87 -10.25
N ILE A 124 4.78 -9.15 -9.12
CA ILE A 124 5.09 -8.18 -8.08
C ILE A 124 6.35 -8.65 -7.33
N ALA A 125 7.18 -7.72 -6.87
CA ALA A 125 8.36 -8.05 -6.07
C ALA A 125 8.51 -7.08 -4.89
N LYS A 126 9.24 -7.53 -3.87
CA LYS A 126 9.64 -6.71 -2.73
C LYS A 126 11.16 -6.67 -2.72
N ILE A 127 11.72 -5.48 -2.56
CA ILE A 127 13.16 -5.27 -2.45
C ILE A 127 13.38 -4.62 -1.10
N LYS A 128 14.04 -5.29 -0.15
CA LYS A 128 14.23 -4.78 1.20
C LYS A 128 15.67 -4.40 1.46
N THR A 129 15.89 -3.30 2.18
CA THR A 129 17.22 -2.78 2.52
C THR A 129 18.03 -3.84 3.28
N LYS A 130 17.37 -4.60 4.16
CA LYS A 130 17.98 -5.72 4.91
C LYS A 130 18.51 -6.86 4.04
N ASP A 131 18.09 -6.98 2.78
CA ASP A 131 18.55 -8.06 1.89
C ASP A 131 19.94 -7.74 1.31
N PHE A 132 20.48 -6.53 1.55
CA PHE A 132 21.81 -6.09 1.13
C PHE A 132 22.80 -5.87 2.28
N ALA A 133 22.37 -6.08 3.53
CA ALA A 133 23.14 -5.85 4.74
C ALA A 133 23.68 -7.17 5.35
#